data_AF-A0A136N5T3-F1
#
_entry.id   AF-A0A136N5T3-F1
#
_cell.length_a   1.000
_cell.length_b   1.000
_cell.length_c   1.000
_cell.angle_alpha   90.00
_cell.angle_beta   90.00
_cell.angle_gamma   90.00
#
_symmetry.space_group_name_H-M   'P 1'
#
loop_
_entity.id
_entity.type
_entity.pdbx_description
1 polymer ?
#
loop_
_entity_poly.entity_id
_entity_poly.type
_entity_poly.pdbx_seq_one_letter_code
_entity_poly.pdbx_strand_id
1 'polypeptide(L)'
;MVSRRNIRIGVVQSIFESNVQEPELNKQFALKIFNGKLSNTQALYASIIHLTYSITQYVISYANQKASKLRPTFEDKNINTKIANNILMLQIKRKSFFC
;
A
#
# COMPACT_ATOMS: atom_id res chain seq x y z
N MET A 1 -3.42 -12.15 -8.99
CA MET A 1 -2.99 -13.47 -8.47
C MET A 1 -1.53 -13.68 -8.86
N VAL A 2 -0.63 -13.84 -7.88
CA VAL A 2 0.76 -14.19 -8.16
C VAL A 2 0.80 -15.67 -8.54
N SER A 3 0.86 -15.95 -9.84
CA SER A 3 0.97 -17.32 -10.35
C SER A 3 2.42 -17.80 -10.34
N ARG A 4 2.66 -19.12 -10.32
CA ARG A 4 4.01 -19.69 -10.46
C ARG A 4 4.72 -19.19 -11.73
N ARG A 5 3.96 -18.94 -12.81
CA ARG A 5 4.46 -18.36 -14.06
C ARG A 5 4.97 -16.94 -13.86
N ASN A 6 4.22 -16.10 -13.15
CA ASN A 6 4.62 -14.71 -12.89
C ASN A 6 5.90 -14.64 -12.05
N ILE A 7 6.04 -15.53 -11.05
CA ILE A 7 7.28 -15.62 -10.25
C ILE A 7 8.47 -16.00 -11.13
N ARG A 8 8.33 -17.02 -11.99
CA ARG A 8 9.40 -17.43 -12.91
C ARG A 8 9.83 -16.30 -13.84
N ILE A 9 8.87 -15.60 -14.44
CA ILE A 9 9.13 -14.46 -15.33
C ILE A 9 9.90 -13.37 -14.58
N GLY A 10 9.47 -13.01 -13.36
CA GLY A 10 10.16 -11.99 -12.56
C GLY A 10 11.58 -12.38 -12.14
N VAL A 11 11.82 -13.67 -11.86
CA VAL A 11 13.17 -14.19 -11.59
C VAL A 11 14.05 -14.08 -12.83
N VAL A 12 13.57 -14.52 -14.00
CA VAL A 12 14.32 -14.45 -15.26
C VAL A 12 14.64 -13.00 -15.64
N GLN A 13 13.70 -12.08 -15.49
CA GLN A 13 13.92 -10.64 -15.70
C GLN A 13 15.03 -10.12 -14.78
N SER A 14 15.01 -10.50 -13.51
CA SER A 14 16.03 -10.08 -12.54
C SER A 14 17.43 -10.61 -12.88
N ILE A 15 17.52 -11.86 -13.34
CA ILE A 15 18.79 -12.48 -13.78
C ILE A 15 19.31 -11.81 -15.05
N PHE A 16 18.42 -11.48 -15.99
CA PHE A 16 18.79 -10.77 -17.20
C PHE A 16 19.32 -9.36 -16.88
N GLU A 17 18.59 -8.60 -16.05
CA GLU A 17 19.02 -7.28 -15.56
C GLU A 17 20.40 -7.34 -14.89
N SER A 18 20.63 -8.34 -14.03
CA SER A 18 21.92 -8.48 -13.36
C SER A 18 23.05 -8.83 -14.32
N ASN A 19 22.83 -9.75 -15.27
CA ASN A 19 23.84 -10.16 -16.25
C ASN A 19 24.22 -9.02 -17.22
N VAL A 20 23.29 -8.10 -17.50
CA VAL A 20 23.57 -6.92 -18.33
C VAL A 20 24.42 -5.89 -17.58
N GLN A 21 24.27 -5.78 -16.26
CA GLN A 21 25.03 -4.83 -15.43
C GLN A 21 26.41 -5.35 -15.02
N GLU A 22 26.53 -6.62 -14.68
CA GLU A 22 27.78 -7.29 -14.32
C GLU A 22 27.82 -8.68 -15.00
N PRO A 23 28.80 -8.95 -15.90
CA PRO A 23 28.91 -10.25 -16.55
C PRO A 23 29.46 -11.35 -15.63
N GLU A 24 30.13 -10.98 -14.53
CA GLU A 24 30.62 -11.92 -13.52
C GLU A 24 29.62 -12.08 -12.37
N LEU A 25 29.23 -13.32 -12.08
CA LEU A 25 28.26 -13.66 -11.04
C LEU A 25 28.85 -13.44 -9.63
N ASN A 26 28.75 -12.21 -9.12
CA ASN A 26 29.07 -11.91 -7.74
C ASN A 26 27.86 -12.14 -6.82
N LYS A 27 27.96 -13.11 -5.91
CA LYS A 27 26.92 -13.44 -4.93
C LYS A 27 26.49 -12.23 -4.07
N GLN A 28 27.41 -11.31 -3.80
CA GLN A 28 27.12 -10.09 -3.03
C GLN A 28 26.20 -9.13 -3.80
N PHE A 29 26.38 -9.03 -5.12
CA PHE A 29 25.56 -8.19 -5.98
C PHE A 29 24.13 -8.72 -6.09
N ALA A 30 23.98 -10.03 -6.27
CA ALA A 30 22.67 -10.69 -6.29
C ALA A 30 21.88 -10.48 -4.98
N LEU A 31 22.55 -10.59 -3.83
CA LEU A 31 21.94 -10.32 -2.52
C LEU A 31 21.53 -8.85 -2.36
N LYS A 32 22.33 -7.91 -2.88
CA LYS A 32 22.00 -6.48 -2.86
C LYS A 32 20.74 -6.17 -3.69
N ILE A 33 20.62 -6.74 -4.88
CA ILE A 33 19.41 -6.60 -5.72
C ILE A 33 18.19 -7.17 -5.02
N PHE A 34 18.32 -8.39 -4.47
CA PHE A 34 17.22 -9.03 -3.74
C PHE A 34 16.75 -8.19 -2.55
N ASN A 35 17.69 -7.73 -1.71
CA ASN A 35 17.37 -6.88 -0.57
C ASN A 35 16.74 -5.55 -1.00
N GLY A 36 17.20 -4.95 -2.10
CA GLY A 36 16.58 -3.75 -2.68
C GLY A 36 15.13 -3.98 -3.09
N LYS A 37 14.83 -5.09 -3.79
CA LYS A 37 13.47 -5.46 -4.18
C LYS A 37 12.59 -5.75 -2.95
N LEU A 38 13.15 -6.35 -1.89
CA LEU A 38 12.46 -6.60 -0.64
C LEU A 38 12.10 -5.30 0.09
N SER A 39 13.05 -4.37 0.22
CA SER A 39 12.82 -3.05 0.83
C SER A 39 11.77 -2.25 0.07
N ASN A 40 11.80 -2.26 -1.27
CA ASN A 40 10.77 -1.60 -2.09
C ASN A 40 9.38 -2.19 -1.85
N THR A 41 9.30 -3.52 -1.72
CA THR A 41 8.05 -4.21 -1.41
C THR A 41 7.53 -3.83 -0.03
N GLN A 42 8.41 -3.73 0.97
CA GLN A 42 8.07 -3.28 2.32
C GLN A 42 7.56 -1.83 2.32
N ALA A 43 8.23 -0.92 1.57
CA ALA A 43 7.81 0.47 1.43
C ALA A 43 6.43 0.59 0.75
N LEU A 44 6.19 -0.20 -0.30
CA LEU A 44 4.88 -0.26 -0.96
C LEU A 44 3.80 -0.78 0.00
N TYR A 45 4.11 -1.82 0.77
CA TYR A 45 3.18 -2.38 1.76
C TYR A 45 2.81 -1.35 2.84
N ALA A 46 3.80 -0.66 3.40
CA ALA A 46 3.59 0.43 4.35
C ALA A 46 2.72 1.55 3.73
N SER A 47 2.99 1.91 2.47
CA SER A 47 2.24 2.94 1.75
C SER A 47 0.78 2.56 1.53
N ILE A 48 0.49 1.29 1.21
CA ILE A 48 -0.89 0.79 1.03
C ILE A 48 -1.65 0.85 2.35
N ILE A 49 -1.02 0.46 3.46
CA ILE A 49 -1.63 0.57 4.79
C ILE A 49 -1.93 2.04 5.11
N HIS A 50 -0.96 2.92 4.87
CA HIS A 50 -1.15 4.36 5.08
C HIS A 50 -2.29 4.93 4.22
N LEU A 51 -2.35 4.57 2.94
CA LEU A 51 -3.43 4.98 2.05
C LEU A 51 -4.80 4.51 2.55
N THR A 52 -4.89 3.26 3.00
CA THR A 52 -6.13 2.69 3.56
C THR A 52 -6.58 3.45 4.81
N TYR A 53 -5.62 3.81 5.68
CA TYR A 53 -5.90 4.64 6.84
C TYR A 53 -6.38 6.05 6.45
N SER A 54 -5.73 6.69 5.48
CA SER A 54 -6.11 8.02 5.00
C SER A 54 -7.51 8.04 4.39
N ILE A 55 -7.89 6.99 3.64
CA ILE A 55 -9.27 6.82 3.14
C ILE A 55 -10.25 6.74 4.30
N THR A 56 -9.93 5.96 5.33
CA THR A 56 -10.78 5.77 6.51
C THR A 56 -11.05 7.10 7.23
N GLN A 57 -10.04 7.97 7.36
CA GLN A 57 -10.20 9.32 7.93
C GLN A 57 -11.00 10.24 7.01
N TYR A 58 -10.77 10.15 5.70
CA TYR A 58 -11.43 11.00 4.71
C TYR A 58 -12.95 10.80 4.67
N VAL A 59 -13.46 9.59 4.96
CA VAL A 59 -14.91 9.31 4.98
C VAL A 59 -15.68 10.26 5.91
N ILE A 60 -15.11 10.65 7.05
CA ILE A 60 -15.75 11.59 7.99
C ILE A 60 -15.76 13.00 7.39
N SER A 61 -14.62 13.47 6.87
CA SER A 61 -14.52 14.77 6.21
C SER A 61 -15.46 14.89 5.01
N TYR A 62 -15.60 13.81 4.23
CA TYR A 62 -16.50 13.72 3.10
C TYR A 62 -17.98 13.81 3.53
N ALA A 63 -18.36 13.09 4.58
CA ALA A 63 -19.71 13.15 5.14
C ALA A 63 -20.05 14.58 5.63
N ASN A 64 -19.11 15.22 6.32
CA ASN A 64 -19.27 16.61 6.78
C ASN A 64 -19.40 17.59 5.60
N GLN A 65 -18.57 17.48 4.57
CA GLN A 65 -18.66 18.34 3.37
C GLN A 65 -19.99 18.18 2.65
N LYS A 66 -20.50 16.95 2.53
CA LYS A 66 -21.81 16.68 1.91
C LYS A 66 -22.97 17.22 2.74
N ALA A 67 -22.91 17.12 4.06
CA ALA A 67 -23.90 17.68 4.97
C ALA A 67 -23.93 19.23 4.95
N SER A 68 -22.78 19.87 4.75
CA SER A 68 -22.63 21.33 4.70
C SER A 68 -23.09 22.00 3.40
N LYS A 69 -23.61 21.25 2.42
CA LYS A 69 -24.17 21.84 1.21
C LYS A 69 -25.40 22.69 1.52
N LEU A 70 -25.59 23.78 0.77
CA LEU A 70 -26.74 24.69 0.89
C LEU A 70 -28.09 24.01 0.60
N ARG A 71 -28.09 22.89 -0.13
CA ARG A 71 -29.29 22.06 -0.37
C ARG A 71 -28.91 20.57 -0.33
N PRO A 72 -28.84 19.97 0.86
CA PRO A 72 -28.46 18.56 1.02
C PRO A 72 -29.64 17.65 0.66
N THR A 73 -29.39 16.62 -0.14
CA THR A 73 -30.36 15.56 -0.44
C THR A 73 -30.45 14.56 0.71
N PHE A 74 -31.48 13.70 0.73
CA PHE A 74 -31.64 12.65 1.75
C PHE A 74 -30.43 11.70 1.80
N GLU A 75 -29.86 11.38 0.63
CA GLU A 75 -28.66 10.53 0.51
C GLU A 75 -27.40 11.23 1.04
N ASP A 76 -27.27 12.55 0.85
CA ASP A 76 -26.13 13.33 1.36
C ASP A 76 -26.13 13.44 2.90
N LYS A 77 -27.29 13.23 3.56
CA LYS A 77 -27.40 13.17 5.03
C LYS A 77 -27.15 11.78 5.62
N ASN A 78 -27.32 10.72 4.83
CA ASN A 78 -27.26 9.32 5.28
C ASN A 78 -26.04 8.57 4.73
N ILE A 79 -24.87 9.20 4.76
CA ILE A 79 -23.63 8.60 4.28
C ILE A 79 -23.14 7.53 5.27
N ASN A 80 -22.81 6.35 4.76
CA ASN A 80 -22.33 5.25 5.57
C ASN A 80 -20.88 5.49 6.04
N THR A 81 -20.72 5.91 7.30
CA THR A 81 -19.42 6.17 7.94
C THR A 81 -18.85 4.97 8.70
N LYS A 82 -19.44 3.77 8.59
CA LYS A 82 -19.04 2.58 9.38
C LYS A 82 -17.56 2.22 9.22
N ILE A 83 -16.97 2.49 8.06
CA ILE A 83 -15.55 2.23 7.77
C ILE A 83 -14.64 3.05 8.70
N ALA A 84 -15.04 4.27 9.08
CA ALA A 84 -14.28 5.15 9.96
C ALA A 84 -14.06 4.59 11.38
N ASN A 85 -15.00 3.76 11.86
CA ASN A 85 -14.95 3.13 13.18
C ASN A 85 -14.32 1.72 13.16
N ASN A 86 -13.55 1.39 12.13
CA ASN A 86 -12.87 0.10 12.09
C ASN A 86 -11.83 0.00 13.22
N ILE A 87 -12.01 -1.00 14.09
CA ILE A 87 -11.18 -1.25 15.28
C ILE A 87 -9.71 -1.48 14.90
N LEU A 88 -9.44 -2.19 13.80
CA LEU A 88 -8.08 -2.46 13.33
C LEU A 88 -7.36 -1.18 12.90
N MET A 89 -8.04 -0.28 12.21
CA MET A 89 -7.46 1.01 11.81
C MET A 89 -7.18 1.91 13.01
N LEU A 90 -8.06 1.89 14.02
CA LEU A 90 -7.84 2.58 15.29
C LEU A 90 -6.65 2.00 16.06
N GLN A 91 -6.43 0.68 16.01
CA GLN A 91 -5.26 0.04 16.60
C GLN A 91 -3.97 0.40 15.86
N ILE A 92 -3.98 0.46 14.53
CA ILE A 92 -2.84 0.90 13.69
C ILE A 92 -2.48 2.37 13.96
N LYS A 93 -3.45 3.22 14.31
CA LYS A 93 -3.19 4.60 14.74
C LYS A 93 -2.52 4.66 16.11
N ARG A 94 -2.98 3.84 17.06
CA ARG A 94 -2.52 3.87 18.47
C ARG A 94 -1.15 3.25 18.66
N LYS A 95 -0.93 2.07 18.06
CA LYS A 95 0.40 1.50 17.94
C LYS A 95 1.03 2.27 16.79
N SER A 96 1.89 3.24 17.06
CA SER A 96 2.70 3.95 16.06
C SER A 96 3.46 2.95 15.17
N PHE A 97 2.78 2.32 14.22
CA PHE A 97 3.27 1.15 13.48
C PHE A 97 4.39 1.54 12.49
N PHE A 98 4.74 2.82 12.46
CA PHE A 98 5.68 3.45 11.55
C PHE A 98 6.77 4.28 12.27
N CYS A 99 6.93 4.13 13.60
CA CYS A 99 8.09 4.65 14.33
C CYS A 99 9.01 3.50 14.73
#